data_AF-A0A514XG60-F1
#
_entry.id   AF-A0A514XG60-F1
#
_cell.length_a   1.000
_cell.length_b   1.000
_cell.length_c   1.000
_cell.angle_alpha   90.00
_cell.angle_beta   90.00
_cell.angle_gamma   90.00
#
_symmetry.space_group_name_H-M   'P 1'
#
loop_
_entity.id
_entity.type
_entity.pdbx_description
1 polymer ?
#
loop_
_entity_poly.entity_id
_entity_poly.type
_entity_poly.pdbx_seq_one_letter_code
_entity_poly.pdbx_strand_id
1 'polypeptide(L)'
;MKKLILMIAVTVSSSAFAAPSTPEFVDTLVDTINAKLVVINNERTQEGAKLYCNQLNADQVNLIAAYFRNKKANAWKTLSSVNASSFVSSVGFNLSCFPKPCKNYDDLVHGICNAKSYKMDRALLTNSLEAIKGGKIYVNTTMDEVAR
;
A
#
# COMPACT_ATOMS: atom_id res chain seq x y z
N MET A 1 -37.62 16.08 -43.40
CA MET A 1 -38.05 15.80 -42.02
C MET A 1 -36.86 16.01 -41.08
N LYS A 2 -36.94 17.02 -40.21
CA LYS A 2 -35.88 17.43 -39.27
C LYS A 2 -35.64 16.33 -38.24
N LYS A 3 -34.42 15.79 -38.16
CA LYS A 3 -34.02 14.88 -37.07
C LYS A 3 -33.63 15.71 -35.86
N LEU A 4 -34.49 15.71 -34.84
CA LEU A 4 -34.19 16.19 -33.51
C LEU A 4 -33.19 15.20 -32.88
N ILE A 5 -31.95 15.63 -32.63
CA ILE A 5 -31.01 14.85 -31.82
C ILE A 5 -31.25 15.27 -30.38
N LEU A 6 -31.91 14.39 -29.62
CA LEU A 6 -32.11 14.52 -28.18
C LEU A 6 -30.78 14.15 -27.51
N MET A 7 -30.02 15.16 -27.06
CA MET A 7 -28.87 14.91 -26.17
C MET A 7 -29.40 14.44 -24.82
N ILE A 8 -29.24 13.15 -24.53
CA ILE A 8 -29.41 12.63 -23.18
C ILE A 8 -28.20 13.12 -22.38
N ALA A 9 -28.43 14.14 -21.56
CA ALA A 9 -27.51 14.53 -20.51
C ALA A 9 -27.40 13.35 -19.54
N VAL A 10 -26.30 12.60 -19.64
CA VAL A 10 -25.88 11.65 -18.60
C VAL A 10 -25.50 12.51 -17.40
N THR A 11 -26.47 12.74 -16.53
CA THR A 11 -26.21 13.23 -15.19
C THR A 11 -25.37 12.16 -14.51
N VAL A 12 -24.06 12.42 -14.41
CA VAL A 12 -23.17 11.66 -13.55
C VAL A 12 -23.60 12.03 -12.13
N SER A 13 -24.61 11.33 -11.61
CA SER A 13 -24.94 11.35 -10.20
C SER A 13 -23.68 10.87 -9.48
N SER A 14 -22.95 11.84 -8.93
CA SER A 14 -21.85 11.62 -8.00
C SER A 14 -22.43 10.91 -6.79
N SER A 15 -22.49 9.57 -6.87
CA SER A 15 -22.70 8.72 -5.73
C SER A 15 -21.59 9.05 -4.75
N ALA A 16 -21.96 9.78 -3.70
CA ALA A 16 -21.14 9.96 -2.51
C ALA A 16 -20.98 8.58 -1.88
N PHE A 17 -20.05 7.78 -2.42
CA PHE A 17 -19.60 6.57 -1.75
C PHE A 17 -19.06 7.03 -0.41
N ALA A 18 -19.66 6.51 0.67
CA ALA A 18 -19.14 6.75 2.01
C ALA A 18 -17.66 6.33 2.00
N ALA A 19 -16.79 7.20 2.51
CA ALA A 19 -15.38 6.83 2.67
C ALA A 19 -15.30 5.52 3.47
N PRO A 20 -14.45 4.56 3.07
CA PRO A 20 -14.35 3.28 3.75
C PRO A 20 -13.96 3.48 5.20
N SER A 21 -14.38 2.55 6.06
CA SER A 21 -13.95 2.57 7.45
C SER A 21 -12.42 2.41 7.55
N THR A 22 -11.81 2.88 8.64
CA THR A 22 -10.36 2.75 8.81
C THR A 22 -9.87 1.28 8.77
N PRO A 23 -10.56 0.31 9.37
CA PRO A 23 -10.23 -1.11 9.19
C PRO A 23 -10.27 -1.55 7.72
N GLU A 24 -11.36 -1.24 7.00
CA GLU A 24 -11.50 -1.58 5.57
C GLU A 24 -10.39 -0.97 4.71
N PHE A 25 -10.00 0.26 5.02
CA PHE A 25 -8.89 0.92 4.35
C PHE A 25 -7.55 0.22 4.62
N VAL A 26 -7.30 -0.23 5.85
CA VAL A 26 -6.08 -0.97 6.20
C VAL A 26 -6.03 -2.30 5.46
N ASP A 27 -7.15 -3.02 5.37
CA ASP A 27 -7.22 -4.28 4.63
C ASP A 27 -6.95 -4.05 3.13
N THR A 28 -7.60 -3.05 2.53
CA THR A 28 -7.37 -2.63 1.14
C THR A 28 -5.90 -2.26 0.90
N LEU A 29 -5.27 -1.57 1.84
CA LEU A 29 -3.88 -1.18 1.75
C LEU A 29 -2.93 -2.39 1.81
N VAL A 30 -3.19 -3.34 2.71
CA VAL A 30 -2.42 -4.59 2.82
C VAL A 30 -2.51 -5.39 1.51
N ASP A 31 -3.72 -5.54 0.96
CA ASP A 31 -3.93 -6.23 -0.30
C ASP A 31 -3.22 -5.55 -1.47
N THR A 32 -3.29 -4.21 -1.52
CA THR A 32 -2.58 -3.43 -2.54
C THR A 32 -1.07 -3.59 -2.43
N ILE A 33 -0.51 -3.55 -1.21
CA ILE A 33 0.93 -3.77 -0.99
C ILE A 33 1.33 -5.17 -1.45
N ASN A 34 0.55 -6.19 -1.11
CA ASN A 34 0.81 -7.58 -1.55
C ASN A 34 0.79 -7.70 -3.08
N ALA A 35 -0.18 -7.07 -3.76
CA ALA A 35 -0.21 -7.05 -5.22
C ALA A 35 1.02 -6.33 -5.81
N LYS A 36 1.44 -5.21 -5.23
CA LYS A 36 2.64 -4.47 -5.66
C LYS A 36 3.95 -5.23 -5.40
N LEU A 37 4.03 -6.01 -4.32
CA LEU A 37 5.20 -6.85 -4.04
C LEU A 37 5.44 -7.87 -5.15
N VAL A 38 4.38 -8.45 -5.74
CA VAL A 38 4.50 -9.36 -6.89
C VAL A 38 5.10 -8.64 -8.09
N VAL A 39 4.59 -7.46 -8.43
CA VAL A 39 5.07 -6.65 -9.57
C VAL A 39 6.54 -6.26 -9.38
N ILE A 40 6.88 -5.69 -8.22
CA ILE A 40 8.24 -5.24 -7.91
C ILE A 40 9.21 -6.42 -7.89
N ASN A 41 8.82 -7.58 -7.38
CA ASN A 41 9.67 -8.77 -7.42
C ASN A 41 9.93 -9.25 -8.84
N ASN A 42 8.96 -9.15 -9.74
CA ASN A 42 9.17 -9.49 -11.15
C ASN A 42 10.17 -8.54 -11.81
N GLU A 43 10.05 -7.22 -11.58
CA GLU A 43 10.99 -6.20 -12.05
C GLU A 43 12.41 -6.46 -11.51
N ARG A 44 12.53 -6.64 -10.18
CA ARG A 44 13.81 -6.90 -9.52
C ARG A 44 14.46 -8.21 -9.99
N THR A 45 13.66 -9.23 -10.32
CA THR A 45 14.17 -10.48 -10.91
C THR A 45 14.83 -10.20 -12.27
N GLN A 46 14.19 -9.38 -13.12
CA GLN A 46 14.73 -9.01 -14.44
C GLN A 46 16.02 -8.19 -14.32
N GLU A 47 16.14 -7.38 -13.27
CA GLU A 47 17.32 -6.56 -12.98
C GLU A 47 18.44 -7.34 -12.24
N GLY A 48 18.22 -8.60 -11.88
CA GLY A 48 19.14 -9.37 -11.03
C GLY A 48 19.29 -8.80 -9.61
N ALA A 49 18.32 -8.00 -9.16
CA ALA A 49 18.31 -7.39 -7.84
C ALA A 49 17.74 -8.34 -6.78
N LYS A 50 18.13 -8.11 -5.51
CA LYS A 50 17.64 -8.89 -4.36
C LYS A 50 16.13 -8.76 -4.22
N LEU A 51 15.41 -9.88 -4.13
CA LEU A 51 13.95 -9.88 -4.07
C LEU A 51 13.40 -9.43 -2.71
N TYR A 52 12.19 -8.89 -2.77
CA TYR A 52 11.31 -8.67 -1.63
C TYR A 52 10.65 -9.96 -1.13
N CYS A 53 10.00 -9.90 0.04
CA CYS A 53 9.17 -11.00 0.51
C CYS A 53 7.97 -11.16 -0.43
N ASN A 54 7.44 -12.38 -0.56
CA ASN A 54 6.33 -12.67 -1.47
C ASN A 54 5.05 -11.92 -1.09
N GLN A 55 4.85 -11.71 0.21
CA GLN A 55 3.69 -11.07 0.80
C GLN A 55 4.05 -10.56 2.20
N LEU A 56 3.23 -9.66 2.72
CA LEU A 56 3.30 -9.23 4.11
C LEU A 56 2.93 -10.39 5.05
N ASN A 57 3.68 -10.55 6.13
CA ASN A 57 3.37 -11.45 7.23
C ASN A 57 2.53 -10.74 8.31
N ALA A 58 2.11 -11.50 9.32
CA ALA A 58 1.27 -10.98 10.40
C ALA A 58 1.90 -9.79 11.15
N ASP A 59 3.22 -9.80 11.39
CA ASP A 59 3.90 -8.72 12.10
C ASP A 59 3.92 -7.42 11.29
N GLN A 60 4.12 -7.52 9.97
CA GLN A 60 4.10 -6.39 9.06
C GLN A 60 2.68 -5.82 8.91
N VAL A 61 1.67 -6.68 8.81
CA VAL A 61 0.25 -6.25 8.82
C VAL A 61 -0.08 -5.56 10.14
N ASN A 62 0.35 -6.11 11.27
CA ASN A 62 0.17 -5.50 12.58
C ASN A 62 0.87 -4.14 12.71
N LEU A 63 2.07 -3.99 12.14
CA LEU A 63 2.78 -2.70 12.09
C LEU A 63 1.95 -1.63 11.36
N ILE A 64 1.38 -1.97 10.20
CA ILE A 64 0.52 -1.08 9.42
C ILE A 64 -0.72 -0.72 10.23
N ALA A 65 -1.46 -1.74 10.71
CA ALA A 65 -2.68 -1.55 11.48
C ALA A 65 -2.46 -0.71 12.75
N ALA A 66 -1.36 -0.94 13.48
CA ALA A 66 -1.05 -0.24 14.73
C ALA A 66 -0.85 1.27 14.54
N TYR A 67 -0.42 1.72 13.36
CA TYR A 67 -0.27 3.16 13.07
C TYR A 67 -1.61 3.90 13.11
N PHE A 68 -2.66 3.23 12.62
CA PHE A 68 -4.03 3.75 12.59
C PHE A 68 -4.76 3.55 13.93
N ARG A 69 -4.20 2.82 14.90
CA ARG A 69 -4.80 2.67 16.22
C ARG A 69 -4.36 3.78 17.17
N ASN A 70 -5.31 4.33 17.90
CA ASN A 70 -5.06 5.14 19.08
C ASN A 70 -5.03 4.23 20.31
N LYS A 71 -3.83 3.98 20.84
CA LYS A 71 -3.64 3.10 22.01
C LYS A 71 -4.31 3.62 23.29
N LYS A 72 -4.38 4.93 23.49
CA LYS A 72 -4.98 5.52 24.70
C LYS A 72 -6.50 5.38 24.72
N ALA A 73 -7.12 5.57 23.56
CA ALA A 73 -8.57 5.48 23.41
C ALA A 73 -9.06 4.06 23.05
N ASN A 74 -8.15 3.11 22.85
CA ASN A 74 -8.43 1.76 22.34
C ASN A 74 -9.36 1.77 21.09
N ALA A 75 -9.11 2.70 20.16
CA ALA A 75 -9.98 2.94 19.01
C ALA A 75 -9.17 3.23 17.74
N TRP A 76 -9.77 3.03 16.57
CA TRP A 76 -9.17 3.42 15.29
C TRP A 76 -9.23 4.95 15.12
N LYS A 77 -8.14 5.53 14.61
CA LYS A 77 -8.07 6.92 14.17
C LYS A 77 -8.90 7.08 12.91
N THR A 78 -9.56 8.22 12.73
CA THR A 78 -10.25 8.51 11.46
C THR A 78 -9.24 8.74 10.34
N LEU A 79 -9.57 8.34 9.11
CA LEU A 79 -8.70 8.53 7.95
C LEU A 79 -8.35 10.01 7.72
N SER A 80 -9.29 10.92 8.03
CA SER A 80 -9.09 12.37 7.95
C SER A 80 -8.04 12.91 8.92
N SER A 81 -7.80 12.21 10.04
CA SER A 81 -6.79 12.59 11.04
C SER A 81 -5.40 12.04 10.72
N VAL A 82 -5.29 11.19 9.70
CA VAL A 82 -4.06 10.49 9.36
C VAL A 82 -3.45 11.08 8.10
N ASN A 83 -2.24 11.61 8.22
CA ASN A 83 -1.48 12.10 7.09
C ASN A 83 -0.69 10.97 6.40
N ALA A 84 -0.79 10.90 5.07
CA ALA A 84 -0.15 9.87 4.25
C ALA A 84 1.38 9.91 4.32
N SER A 85 1.99 11.11 4.23
CA SER A 85 3.45 11.24 4.30
C SER A 85 4.02 10.85 5.66
N SER A 86 3.28 11.14 6.74
CA SER A 86 3.63 10.73 8.10
C SER A 86 3.55 9.21 8.27
N PHE A 87 2.51 8.59 7.69
CA PHE A 87 2.38 7.13 7.65
C PHE A 87 3.56 6.48 6.91
N VAL A 88 3.84 6.92 5.67
CA VAL A 88 4.93 6.37 4.85
C VAL A 88 6.28 6.52 5.56
N SER A 89 6.48 7.62 6.28
CA SER A 89 7.65 7.81 7.12
C SER A 89 7.69 6.78 8.23
N SER A 90 6.70 6.77 9.11
CA SER A 90 6.71 5.94 10.32
C SER A 90 6.74 4.44 10.01
N VAL A 91 5.88 3.98 9.10
CA VAL A 91 5.79 2.57 8.74
C VAL A 91 6.96 2.18 7.83
N GLY A 92 7.28 2.98 6.82
CA GLY A 92 8.35 2.67 5.88
C GLY A 92 9.74 2.55 6.51
N PHE A 93 10.03 3.28 7.60
CA PHE A 93 11.31 3.10 8.33
C PHE A 93 11.43 1.76 9.05
N ASN A 94 10.31 1.12 9.38
CA ASN A 94 10.22 -0.09 10.20
C ASN A 94 9.74 -1.31 9.41
N LEU A 95 9.24 -1.11 8.20
CA LEU A 95 8.74 -2.17 7.35
C LEU A 95 9.93 -2.89 6.70
N SER A 96 10.18 -4.11 7.16
CA SER A 96 11.27 -4.95 6.69
C SER A 96 10.76 -6.31 6.30
N CYS A 97 11.23 -6.83 5.17
CA CYS A 97 10.95 -8.21 4.76
C CYS A 97 12.01 -9.14 5.31
N PHE A 98 11.57 -10.32 5.73
CA PHE A 98 12.46 -11.47 5.77
C PHE A 98 12.56 -12.03 4.35
N PRO A 99 13.78 -12.29 3.85
CA PRO A 99 13.94 -12.91 2.54
C PRO A 99 13.22 -14.26 2.50
N LYS A 100 12.93 -14.76 1.31
CA LYS A 100 12.55 -16.17 1.17
C LYS A 100 13.57 -17.04 1.92
N PRO A 101 13.13 -18.08 2.65
CA PRO A 101 14.06 -19.06 3.18
C PRO A 101 14.93 -19.55 2.02
N CYS A 102 16.23 -19.51 2.22
CA CYS A 102 17.20 -19.95 1.22
C CYS A 102 16.92 -21.41 0.87
N LYS A 103 16.75 -21.70 -0.43
CA LYS A 103 16.51 -23.08 -0.88
C LYS A 103 17.78 -23.93 -0.77
N ASN A 104 18.95 -23.31 -0.93
CA ASN A 104 20.25 -23.93 -0.80
C ASN A 104 21.30 -22.87 -0.38
N TYR A 105 22.52 -23.33 -0.08
CA TYR A 105 23.63 -22.47 0.31
C TYR A 105 24.13 -21.60 -0.85
N ASP A 106 24.05 -22.08 -2.10
CA ASP A 106 24.47 -21.32 -3.27
C ASP A 106 23.63 -20.06 -3.47
N ASP A 107 22.32 -20.11 -3.24
CA ASP A 107 21.45 -18.94 -3.29
C ASP A 107 21.84 -17.89 -2.23
N LEU A 108 22.36 -18.33 -1.07
CA LEU A 108 22.85 -17.44 -0.02
C LEU A 108 24.18 -16.79 -0.43
N VAL A 109 25.12 -17.58 -0.96
CA VAL A 109 26.46 -17.10 -1.37
C VAL A 109 26.38 -16.15 -2.57
N HIS A 110 25.50 -16.44 -3.54
CA HIS A 110 25.28 -15.59 -4.71
C HIS A 110 24.30 -14.43 -4.45
N GLY A 111 23.84 -14.26 -3.20
CA GLY A 111 23.00 -13.14 -2.80
C GLY A 111 21.57 -13.17 -3.36
N ILE A 112 21.13 -14.33 -3.87
CA ILE A 112 19.77 -14.59 -4.37
C ILE A 112 18.76 -14.59 -3.21
N CYS A 113 19.18 -15.06 -2.03
CA CYS A 113 18.42 -15.00 -0.77
C CYS A 113 19.29 -14.42 0.36
N ASN A 114 18.68 -14.12 1.52
CA ASN A 114 19.40 -13.63 2.70
C ASN A 114 18.79 -14.26 3.98
N ALA A 115 19.58 -14.41 5.03
CA ALA A 115 19.10 -14.90 6.32
C ALA A 115 18.66 -13.75 7.27
N LYS A 116 18.96 -12.51 6.91
CA LYS A 116 18.63 -11.29 7.68
C LYS A 116 17.51 -10.52 7.00
N SER A 117 16.63 -9.92 7.80
CA SER A 117 15.62 -8.99 7.31
C SER A 117 16.27 -7.77 6.65
N TYR A 118 15.71 -7.29 5.53
CA TYR A 118 16.10 -6.00 4.92
C TYR A 118 14.90 -5.06 4.88
N LYS A 119 15.16 -3.76 4.92
CA LYS A 119 14.12 -2.73 4.85
C LYS A 119 13.52 -2.68 3.45
N MET A 120 12.20 -2.62 3.37
CA MET A 120 11.51 -2.34 2.12
C MET A 120 11.59 -0.85 1.81
N ASP A 121 11.63 -0.50 0.53
CA ASP A 121 11.64 0.90 0.12
C ASP A 121 10.35 1.62 0.53
N ARG A 122 10.49 2.85 0.99
CA ARG A 122 9.35 3.75 1.25
C ARG A 122 8.49 3.95 0.00
N ALA A 123 9.10 3.81 -1.18
CA ALA A 123 8.43 3.83 -2.48
C ALA A 123 7.32 2.76 -2.58
N LEU A 124 7.46 1.59 -1.95
CA LEU A 124 6.39 0.58 -1.94
C LEU A 124 5.10 1.13 -1.31
N LEU A 125 5.21 1.78 -0.15
CA LEU A 125 4.06 2.37 0.54
C LEU A 125 3.49 3.56 -0.22
N THR A 126 4.35 4.46 -0.72
CA THR A 126 3.90 5.59 -1.57
C THR A 126 3.15 5.08 -2.79
N ASN A 127 3.72 4.17 -3.56
CA ASN A 127 3.11 3.64 -4.78
C ASN A 127 1.82 2.85 -4.51
N SER A 128 1.71 2.23 -3.34
CA SER A 128 0.47 1.53 -2.93
C SER A 128 -0.64 2.54 -2.59
N LEU A 129 -0.33 3.61 -1.85
CA LEU A 129 -1.29 4.67 -1.58
C LEU A 129 -1.70 5.41 -2.85
N GLU A 130 -0.76 5.68 -3.76
CA GLU A 130 -1.07 6.28 -5.06
C GLU A 130 -1.95 5.38 -5.93
N ALA A 131 -1.77 4.06 -5.85
CA ALA A 131 -2.61 3.10 -6.55
C ALA A 131 -4.06 3.09 -6.00
N ILE A 132 -4.24 3.19 -4.68
CA ILE A 132 -5.57 3.28 -4.06
C ILE A 132 -6.25 4.60 -4.44
N LYS A 133 -5.50 5.71 -4.37
CA LYS A 133 -5.98 7.05 -4.73
C LYS A 133 -6.28 7.21 -6.23
N GLY A 134 -5.64 6.41 -7.09
CA GLY A 134 -5.65 6.63 -8.54
C GLY A 134 -4.81 7.84 -8.99
N GLY A 135 -3.83 8.28 -8.20
CA GLY A 135 -3.04 9.46 -8.50
C GLY A 135 -2.00 9.80 -7.44
N LYS A 136 -1.25 10.90 -7.66
CA LYS A 136 -0.15 11.31 -6.78
C LYS A 136 -0.61 11.64 -5.36
N ILE A 137 0.21 11.28 -4.38
CA ILE A 137 0.08 11.75 -3.00
C ILE A 137 1.03 12.92 -2.74
N TYR A 138 0.55 13.91 -1.98
CA TYR A 138 1.34 15.07 -1.58
C TYR A 138 1.57 15.06 -0.07
N VAL A 139 2.49 15.90 0.41
CA VAL A 139 2.90 15.94 1.82
C VAL A 139 1.72 16.12 2.77
N ASN A 140 0.73 16.92 2.39
CA ASN A 140 -0.47 17.21 3.17
C ASN A 140 -1.65 16.26 2.91
N THR A 141 -1.55 15.30 1.98
CA THR A 141 -2.63 14.36 1.66
C THR A 141 -2.98 13.52 2.88
N THR A 142 -4.26 13.53 3.25
CA THR A 142 -4.85 12.68 4.29
C THR A 142 -5.21 11.30 3.74
N MET A 143 -5.38 10.30 4.61
CA MET A 143 -5.82 8.98 4.17
C MET A 143 -7.28 8.98 3.68
N ASP A 144 -8.09 9.95 4.11
CA ASP A 144 -9.45 10.12 3.58
C ASP A 144 -9.42 10.53 2.10
N GLU A 145 -8.51 11.42 1.72
CA GLU A 145 -8.28 11.79 0.31
C GLU A 145 -7.63 10.68 -0.52
N VAL A 146 -7.01 9.68 0.12
CA VAL A 146 -6.50 8.49 -0.57
C VAL A 146 -7.62 7.49 -0.81
N ALA A 147 -8.62 7.44 0.07
CA ALA A 147 -9.69 6.46 0.06
C ALA A 147 -10.91 6.83 -0.80
N ARG A 148 -10.91 8.01 -1.41
CA ARG A 148 -11.97 8.55 -2.28
C ARG A 148 -11.57 8.41 -3.74
#